data_AF-A0A958SUI3-F1
#
_entry.id   AF-A0A958SUI3-F1
#
_cell.length_a   1.000
_cell.length_b   1.000
_cell.length_c   1.000
_cell.angle_alpha   90.00
_cell.angle_beta   90.00
_cell.angle_gamma   90.00
#
_symmetry.space_group_name_H-M   'P 1'
#
loop_
_entity.id
_entity.type
_entity.pdbx_description
1 polymer ?
#
loop_
_entity_poly.entity_id
_entity_poly.type
_entity_poly.pdbx_seq_one_letter_code
_entity_poly.pdbx_strand_id
1 'polypeptide(L)' 'ARGLRSLCEEILTDAMFELPSTDETELKVTKSYAEEKLTKMTLKKLKAVS' A
#
# COMPACT_ATOMS: atom_id res chain seq x y z
N ALA A 1 4.44 -13.34 -13.41
CA ALA A 1 4.60 -12.85 -12.02
C ALA A 1 3.28 -12.30 -11.51
N ARG A 2 2.54 -13.05 -10.66
CA ARG A 2 1.26 -12.59 -10.10
C ARG A 2 1.42 -11.89 -8.74
N GLY A 3 2.35 -12.35 -7.92
CA GLY A 3 2.56 -11.80 -6.56
C GLY A 3 3.03 -10.34 -6.53
N LEU A 4 3.82 -9.89 -7.53
CA LEU A 4 4.31 -8.51 -7.55
C LEU A 4 3.19 -7.50 -7.77
N ARG A 5 2.23 -7.81 -8.65
CA ARG A 5 1.08 -6.93 -8.89
C ARG A 5 0.24 -6.79 -7.62
N SER A 6 -0.05 -7.90 -6.94
CA SER A 6 -0.78 -7.89 -5.67
C SER A 6 -0.03 -7.09 -4.59
N LEU A 7 1.30 -7.19 -4.54
CA LEU A 7 2.11 -6.40 -3.62
C LEU A 7 2.00 -4.89 -3.91
N CYS A 8 2.10 -4.50 -5.18
CA CYS A 8 1.99 -3.10 -5.60
C CYS A 8 0.59 -2.55 -5.37
N GLU A 9 -0.47 -3.29 -5.68
CA GLU A 9 -1.85 -2.89 -5.40
C GLU A 9 -1.99 -2.58 -3.91
N GLU A 10 -1.54 -3.47 -3.03
CA GLU A 10 -1.74 -3.27 -1.59
C GLU A 10 -0.93 -2.10 -1.00
N ILE A 11 0.26 -1.80 -1.54
CA ILE A 11 1.05 -0.64 -1.11
C ILE A 11 0.43 0.67 -1.62
N LEU A 12 -0.13 0.66 -2.84
CA LEU A 12 -0.56 1.88 -3.54
C LEU A 12 -2.06 2.17 -3.41
N THR A 13 -2.91 1.21 -3.00
CA THR A 13 -4.37 1.35 -3.01
C THR A 13 -4.85 2.57 -2.22
N ASP A 14 -4.32 2.79 -1.01
CA ASP A 14 -4.68 3.96 -0.20
C ASP A 14 -4.34 5.25 -0.95
N ALA A 15 -3.12 5.36 -1.47
CA ALA A 15 -2.68 6.55 -2.18
C ALA A 15 -3.45 6.78 -3.49
N MET A 16 -3.80 5.71 -4.22
CA MET A 16 -4.63 5.79 -5.43
C MET A 16 -6.04 6.30 -5.13
N PHE A 17 -6.55 6.09 -3.91
CA PHE A 17 -7.85 6.61 -3.48
C PHE A 17 -7.76 8.06 -2.99
N GLU A 18 -6.71 8.40 -2.23
CA GLU A 18 -6.56 9.72 -1.60
C GLU A 18 -6.05 10.80 -2.57
N LEU A 19 -5.06 10.49 -3.40
CA LEU A 19 -4.39 11.45 -4.29
C LEU A 19 -5.30 12.10 -5.35
N PRO A 20 -6.30 11.43 -5.95
CA PRO A 20 -7.22 12.09 -6.89
C PRO A 20 -8.03 13.23 -6.27
N SER A 21 -8.11 13.28 -4.94
CA SER A 21 -8.79 14.36 -4.20
C SER A 21 -7.83 15.50 -3.81
N THR A 22 -6.56 15.43 -4.20
CA THR A 22 -5.53 16.44 -3.94
C THR A 22 -4.97 16.99 -5.26
N ASP A 23 -4.21 18.08 -5.19
CA ASP A 23 -3.48 18.64 -6.34
C ASP A 23 -2.11 17.95 -6.56
N GLU A 24 -1.82 16.84 -5.86
CA GLU A 24 -0.56 16.13 -6.00
C GLU A 24 -0.52 15.32 -7.31
N THR A 25 0.52 15.56 -8.10
CA THR A 25 0.72 14.90 -9.40
C THR A 25 1.73 13.77 -9.35
N GLU A 26 2.51 13.67 -8.28
CA GLU A 26 3.61 12.71 -8.13
C GLU A 26 3.65 12.12 -6.72
N LEU A 27 3.72 10.79 -6.61
CA LEU A 27 3.94 10.09 -5.36
C LEU A 27 5.31 9.41 -5.36
N LYS A 28 6.18 9.79 -4.42
CA LYS A 28 7.48 9.15 -4.25
C LYS A 28 7.41 7.98 -3.26
N VAL A 29 7.39 6.77 -3.78
CA VAL A 29 7.45 5.55 -2.97
C VAL A 29 8.87 5.33 -2.46
N THR A 30 9.06 5.46 -1.14
CA THR A 30 10.35 5.17 -0.48
C THR A 30 10.34 3.79 0.18
N LYS A 31 11.52 3.28 0.56
CA LYS A 31 11.64 2.02 1.31
C LYS A 31 10.79 2.07 2.60
N SER A 32 10.93 3.14 3.39
CA SER A 32 10.21 3.31 4.64
C SER A 32 8.69 3.36 4.44
N TYR A 33 8.22 4.03 3.39
CA TYR A 33 6.80 4.04 3.02
C TYR A 33 6.29 2.62 2.72
N ALA A 34 7.03 1.86 1.91
CA ALA A 34 6.66 0.48 1.58
C ALA A 34 6.68 -0.42 2.82
N GLU A 35 7.69 -0.31 3.69
CA GLU A 35 7.80 -1.08 4.93
C GLU A 35 6.62 -0.82 5.89
N GLU A 36 6.19 0.43 6.02
CA GLU A 36 5.04 0.80 6.85
C GLU A 36 3.73 0.17 6.31
N LYS A 37 3.47 0.33 5.01
CA LYS A 37 2.28 -0.23 4.35
C LYS A 37 2.24 -1.75 4.45
N LEU A 38 3.37 -2.43 4.22
CA LEU A 38 3.48 -3.89 4.33
C LEU A 38 3.35 -4.41 5.76
N THR A 39 3.85 -3.67 6.75
CA THR A 39 3.68 -4.01 8.17
C THR A 39 2.21 -3.95 8.56
N LYS A 40 1.50 -2.89 8.17
CA LYS A 40 0.05 -2.73 8.41
C LYS A 40 -0.75 -3.88 7.77
N MET A 41 -0.37 -4.34 6.58
CA MET A 41 -1.00 -5.50 5.94
C MET A 41 -0.77 -6.81 6.68
N THR A 42 0.47 -7.08 7.10
CA THR A 42 0.82 -8.29 7.85
C THR A 42 -0.01 -8.39 9.13
N LEU A 43 -0.16 -7.27 9.84
CA LEU A 43 -1.01 -7.17 11.03
C LEU A 43 -2.51 -7.37 10.72
N LYS A 44 -3.03 -6.86 9.60
CA LYS A 44 -4.43 -7.08 9.19
C LYS A 44 -4.70 -8.56 8.86
N LYS A 45 -3.78 -9.24 8.17
CA LYS A 45 -3.93 -10.67 7.85
C LYS A 45 -3.98 -11.53 9.10
N LEU A 46 -3.17 -11.22 10.11
CA LEU A 46 -3.16 -11.95 11.38
C LEU A 46 -4.48 -11.80 12.17
N LYS A 47 -5.15 -10.65 12.10
CA LYS A 47 -6.47 -10.44 12.73
C LYS A 47 -7.62 -11.18 12.05
N ALA A 48 -7.51 -11.51 10.76
CA ALA A 48 -8.56 -12.20 10.02
C ALA A 48 -8.59 -13.73 10.27
N VAL A 49 -7.67 -14.26 11.07
CA VAL A 49 -7.54 -15.70 11.38
C VAL A 49 -7.91 -16.02 12.84
N SER A 50 -8.70 -15.16 13.49
CA SER A 50 -9.23 -15.37 14.86
C SER A 50 -10.74 -15.33 14.87
#